data_AF-A0A6B3E7G9-F1
#
_entry.id   AF-A0A6B3E7G9-F1
#
_cell.length_a   1.000
_cell.length_b   1.000
_cell.length_c   1.000
_cell.angle_alpha   90.00
_cell.angle_beta   90.00
_cell.angle_gamma   90.00
#
_symmetry.space_group_name_H-M   'P 1'
#
loop_
_entity.id
_entity.type
_entity.pdbx_description
1 polymer ?
#
loop_
_entity_poly.entity_id
_entity_poly.type
_entity_poly.pdbx_seq_one_letter_code
_entity_poly.pdbx_strand_id
1 'polypeptide(L)'
;IAFDPPNEDGVDYGPISVQTAMNKSVNSVFAQMGVDVGMDEVMKTAGKLGMDVENEQAVPAQTLGSMGASPLQMAGVYATLDHHGRKVTPQILKSVTYGGADVKLPSAIGDQVVSRQTADSVTSVLTGVVDDGTGSAVRNSSQPVAGKTGTSDDNKSAWFTG
;
A
#
# COMPACT_ATOMS: atom_id res chain seq x y z
N ILE A 1 -5.87 -12.09 24.45
CA ILE A 1 -4.41 -12.09 24.25
C ILE A 1 -4.13 -10.86 23.39
N ALA A 2 -3.22 -9.97 23.81
CA ALA A 2 -2.84 -8.82 22.98
C ALA A 2 -2.18 -9.33 21.69
N PHE A 3 -2.43 -8.67 20.56
CA PHE A 3 -1.77 -9.01 19.31
C PHE A 3 -0.30 -8.59 19.39
N ASP A 4 0.62 -9.55 19.36
CA ASP A 4 2.06 -9.38 19.56
C ASP A 4 2.83 -10.06 18.41
N PRO A 5 2.88 -9.44 17.23
CA PRO A 5 3.54 -10.04 16.08
C PRO A 5 5.06 -9.92 16.18
N PRO A 6 5.82 -10.97 15.83
CA PRO A 6 7.27 -10.87 15.78
C PRO A 6 7.72 -9.93 14.65
N ASN A 7 8.82 -9.23 14.88
CA ASN A 7 9.56 -8.56 13.81
C ASN A 7 10.45 -9.58 13.09
N GLU A 8 10.89 -9.23 11.87
CA GLU A 8 11.87 -10.02 11.12
C GLU A 8 13.11 -10.32 11.98
N ASP A 9 13.61 -11.56 11.89
CA ASP A 9 14.73 -12.10 12.66
C ASP A 9 14.61 -11.97 14.20
N GLY A 10 13.42 -11.68 14.73
CA GLY A 10 13.18 -11.51 16.16
C GLY A 10 13.83 -10.26 16.76
N VAL A 11 14.13 -9.25 15.92
CA VAL A 11 14.80 -8.03 16.36
C VAL A 11 13.86 -7.14 17.16
N ASP A 12 14.31 -6.70 18.34
CA ASP A 12 13.69 -5.61 19.08
C ASP A 12 14.31 -4.28 18.64
N TYR A 13 13.48 -3.41 18.08
CA TYR A 13 13.90 -2.09 17.60
C TYR A 13 13.78 -1.00 18.67
N GLY A 14 13.10 -1.26 19.79
CA GLY A 14 12.74 -0.24 20.77
C GLY A 14 11.94 0.92 20.15
N PRO A 15 11.95 2.11 20.77
CA PRO A 15 11.29 3.28 20.22
C PRO A 15 12.04 3.81 19.00
N ILE A 16 11.41 3.73 17.83
CA ILE A 16 11.93 4.22 16.55
C ILE A 16 10.96 5.20 15.90
N SER A 17 11.47 6.00 14.96
CA SER A 17 10.62 6.88 14.15
C SER A 17 9.75 6.07 13.17
N VAL A 18 8.62 6.63 12.75
CA VAL A 18 7.77 6.04 11.70
C VAL A 18 8.55 5.86 10.39
N GLN A 19 9.46 6.77 10.06
CA GLN A 19 10.33 6.63 8.88
C GLN A 19 11.22 5.39 8.98
N THR A 20 11.88 5.21 10.13
CA THR A 20 12.73 4.02 10.37
C THR A 20 11.90 2.74 10.32
N ALA A 21 10.71 2.75 10.95
CA ALA A 21 9.80 1.61 10.94
C ALA A 21 9.35 1.25 9.52
N MET A 22 9.05 2.24 8.67
CA MET A 22 8.72 2.01 7.26
C MET A 22 9.92 1.47 6.47
N ASN A 23 11.10 2.08 6.60
CA ASN A 23 12.31 1.66 5.88
C ASN A 23 12.69 0.21 6.20
N LYS A 24 12.55 -0.19 7.47
CA LYS A 24 12.87 -1.54 7.95
C LYS A 24 11.69 -2.50 7.94
N SER A 25 10.49 -2.04 7.57
CA SER A 25 9.26 -2.84 7.58
C SER A 25 8.95 -3.50 8.93
N VAL A 26 8.99 -2.72 10.02
CA VAL A 26 8.88 -3.25 11.39
C VAL A 26 7.43 -3.59 11.76
N ASN A 27 7.11 -4.89 11.83
CA ASN A 27 5.76 -5.43 12.04
C ASN A 27 5.09 -4.90 13.31
N SER A 28 5.78 -4.97 14.46
CA SER A 28 5.25 -4.55 15.76
C SER A 28 4.79 -3.08 15.77
N VAL A 29 5.52 -2.19 15.10
CA VAL A 29 5.14 -0.77 14.99
C VAL A 29 3.86 -0.61 14.18
N PHE A 30 3.74 -1.28 13.02
CA PHE A 30 2.53 -1.19 12.20
C PHE A 30 1.31 -1.80 12.87
N ALA A 31 1.49 -2.90 13.61
CA ALA A 31 0.45 -3.51 14.42
C ALA A 31 -0.05 -2.56 15.52
N GLN A 32 0.87 -1.92 16.25
CA GLN A 32 0.52 -0.93 17.26
C GLN A 32 -0.19 0.28 16.65
N MET A 33 0.32 0.82 15.53
CA MET A 33 -0.33 1.93 14.83
C MET A 33 -1.75 1.58 14.36
N GLY A 34 -1.98 0.35 13.88
CA GLY A 34 -3.31 -0.11 13.50
C GLY A 34 -4.28 -0.16 14.69
N VAL A 35 -3.79 -0.58 15.86
CA VAL A 35 -4.56 -0.54 17.12
C VAL A 35 -4.85 0.89 17.54
N ASP A 36 -3.86 1.79 17.49
CA ASP A 36 -3.97 3.18 17.94
C ASP A 36 -4.93 4.00 17.05
N VAL A 37 -4.88 3.79 15.73
CA VAL A 37 -5.78 4.45 14.76
C VAL A 37 -7.18 3.83 14.79
N GLY A 38 -7.26 2.52 15.04
CA GLY A 38 -8.47 1.72 14.92
C GLY A 38 -8.58 1.07 13.54
N MET A 39 -8.71 -0.27 13.54
CA MET A 39 -8.67 -1.07 12.31
C MET A 39 -9.85 -0.81 11.36
N ASP A 40 -11.00 -0.36 11.86
CA ASP A 40 -12.14 -0.01 10.99
C ASP A 40 -11.80 1.16 10.04
N GLU A 41 -11.09 2.18 10.52
CA GLU A 41 -10.66 3.31 9.69
C GLU A 41 -9.53 2.91 8.72
N VAL A 42 -8.67 1.96 9.11
CA VAL A 42 -7.67 1.36 8.23
C VAL A 42 -8.35 0.62 7.08
N MET A 43 -9.29 -0.28 7.36
CA MET A 43 -10.00 -1.06 6.33
C MET A 43 -10.85 -0.18 5.42
N LYS A 44 -11.50 0.85 5.97
CA LYS A 44 -12.22 1.86 5.19
C LYS A 44 -11.30 2.63 4.24
N THR A 45 -10.07 2.94 4.67
CA THR A 45 -9.07 3.58 3.82
C THR A 45 -8.59 2.63 2.72
N ALA A 46 -8.33 1.36 3.05
CA ALA A 46 -7.97 0.33 2.07
C ALA A 46 -9.06 0.17 0.98
N GLY A 47 -10.34 0.10 1.37
CA GLY A 47 -11.46 0.03 0.43
C GLY A 47 -11.58 1.27 -0.47
N LYS A 48 -11.36 2.48 0.09
CA LYS A 48 -11.30 3.72 -0.68
C LYS A 48 -10.19 3.69 -1.74
N LEU A 49 -9.02 3.13 -1.40
CA LEU A 49 -7.89 2.97 -2.31
C LEU A 49 -8.12 1.88 -3.39
N GLY A 50 -9.18 1.06 -3.26
CA GLY A 50 -9.57 0.08 -4.27
C GLY A 50 -9.25 -1.38 -3.92
N MET A 51 -8.88 -1.66 -2.67
CA MET A 51 -8.80 -3.04 -2.18
C MET A 51 -10.20 -3.61 -1.95
N ASP A 52 -10.34 -4.93 -2.09
CA ASP A 52 -11.56 -5.64 -1.70
C ASP A 52 -11.52 -5.91 -0.19
N VAL A 53 -12.50 -5.39 0.53
CA VAL A 53 -12.57 -5.45 2.00
C VAL A 53 -13.92 -5.96 2.51
N GLU A 54 -14.85 -6.33 1.62
CA GLU A 54 -16.25 -6.59 2.00
C GLU A 54 -16.39 -7.78 2.95
N ASN A 55 -15.53 -8.79 2.80
CA ASN A 55 -15.54 -10.01 3.60
C ASN A 55 -14.37 -10.11 4.58
N GLU A 56 -13.66 -9.00 4.80
CA GLU A 56 -12.46 -8.95 5.63
C GLU A 56 -12.78 -8.42 7.02
N GLN A 57 -12.18 -9.04 8.04
CA GLN A 57 -12.30 -8.55 9.41
C GLN A 57 -11.31 -7.42 9.68
N ALA A 58 -11.76 -6.38 10.39
CA ALA A 58 -10.93 -5.28 10.86
C ALA A 58 -10.12 -5.69 12.10
N VAL A 59 -9.09 -6.52 11.89
CA VAL A 59 -8.21 -7.02 12.96
C VAL A 59 -6.77 -6.59 12.75
N PRO A 60 -5.96 -6.43 13.82
CA PRO A 60 -4.57 -5.97 13.70
C PRO A 60 -3.69 -6.80 12.76
N ALA A 61 -3.98 -8.09 12.56
CA ALA A 61 -3.26 -8.92 11.60
C ALA A 61 -3.27 -8.36 10.16
N GLN A 62 -4.30 -7.58 9.80
CA GLN A 62 -4.39 -6.96 8.48
C GLN A 62 -3.26 -5.97 8.21
N THR A 63 -2.65 -5.36 9.23
CA THR A 63 -1.50 -4.45 9.04
C THR A 63 -0.27 -5.18 8.52
N LEU A 64 -0.26 -6.52 8.57
CA LEU A 64 0.83 -7.37 8.11
C LEU A 64 0.48 -8.14 6.82
N GLY A 65 -0.65 -7.84 6.19
CA GLY A 65 -1.04 -8.43 4.91
C GLY A 65 -1.70 -9.80 5.02
N SER A 66 -2.48 -10.07 6.07
CA SER A 66 -3.30 -11.29 6.16
C SER A 66 -4.41 -11.35 5.10
N MET A 67 -4.84 -10.20 4.56
CA MET A 67 -5.77 -10.12 3.44
C MET A 67 -5.05 -10.28 2.09
N GLY A 68 -5.71 -10.94 1.15
CA GLY A 68 -5.21 -11.09 -0.21
C GLY A 68 -5.38 -9.81 -1.04
N ALA A 69 -4.46 -9.60 -1.99
CA ALA A 69 -4.62 -8.61 -3.05
C ALA A 69 -4.03 -9.12 -4.36
N SER A 70 -4.70 -8.81 -5.47
CA SER A 70 -4.14 -9.03 -6.81
C SER A 70 -3.08 -7.97 -7.16
N PRO A 71 -2.13 -8.27 -8.06
CA PRO A 71 -1.20 -7.26 -8.56
C PRO A 71 -1.90 -6.03 -9.16
N LEU A 72 -3.07 -6.23 -9.79
CA LEU A 72 -3.85 -5.14 -10.39
C LEU A 72 -4.43 -4.21 -9.32
N GLN A 73 -4.91 -4.74 -8.19
CA GLN A 73 -5.35 -3.92 -7.06
C GLN A 73 -4.18 -3.11 -6.49
N MET A 74 -3.03 -3.74 -6.27
CA MET A 74 -1.84 -3.04 -5.75
C MET A 74 -1.33 -1.96 -6.70
N ALA A 75 -1.35 -2.21 -8.01
CA ALA A 75 -1.05 -1.18 -9.01
C ALA A 75 -2.01 0.02 -8.90
N GLY A 76 -3.31 -0.21 -8.72
CA GLY A 76 -4.29 0.87 -8.52
C GLY A 76 -4.07 1.66 -7.23
N VAL A 77 -3.74 0.98 -6.13
CA VAL A 77 -3.43 1.61 -4.84
C VAL A 77 -2.22 2.53 -4.96
N TYR A 78 -1.10 2.04 -5.50
CA TYR A 78 0.12 2.85 -5.63
C TYR A 78 -0.02 3.95 -6.68
N ALA A 79 -0.72 3.69 -7.79
CA ALA A 79 -1.05 4.75 -8.75
C ALA A 79 -1.94 5.84 -8.14
N THR A 80 -2.79 5.51 -7.16
CA THR A 80 -3.57 6.51 -6.41
C THR A 80 -2.67 7.43 -5.57
N LEU A 81 -1.61 6.89 -4.97
CA LEU A 81 -0.61 7.68 -4.23
C LEU A 81 0.18 8.58 -5.19
N ASP A 82 0.63 8.04 -6.32
CA ASP A 82 1.31 8.79 -7.39
C ASP A 82 0.42 9.91 -7.97
N HIS A 83 -0.88 9.67 -8.11
CA HIS A 83 -1.87 10.67 -8.48
C HIS A 83 -2.36 11.55 -7.33
N HIS A 84 -1.50 11.81 -6.33
CA HIS A 84 -1.76 12.75 -5.24
C HIS A 84 -3.07 12.46 -4.46
N GLY A 85 -3.45 11.19 -4.32
CA GLY A 85 -4.61 10.72 -3.57
C GLY A 85 -5.93 10.66 -4.35
N ARG A 86 -5.91 10.90 -5.67
CA ARG A 86 -7.07 10.66 -6.55
C ARG A 86 -7.13 9.20 -6.95
N LYS A 87 -8.27 8.54 -6.72
CA LYS A 87 -8.40 7.09 -6.94
C LYS A 87 -8.10 6.73 -8.40
N VAL A 88 -7.13 5.86 -8.60
CA VAL A 88 -6.83 5.27 -9.91
C VAL A 88 -7.38 3.86 -9.96
N THR A 89 -8.26 3.61 -10.91
CA THR A 89 -8.76 2.26 -11.24
C THR A 89 -8.07 1.82 -12.52
N PRO A 90 -7.16 0.84 -12.48
CA PRO A 90 -6.49 0.34 -13.68
C PRO A 90 -7.49 -0.16 -14.72
N GLN A 91 -7.27 0.22 -15.99
CA GLN A 91 -8.12 -0.16 -17.11
C GLN A 91 -7.26 -0.72 -18.25
N ILE A 92 -7.74 -1.79 -18.87
CA ILE A 92 -7.09 -2.41 -20.05
C ILE A 92 -7.72 -1.87 -21.35
N LEU A 93 -9.00 -1.48 -21.31
CA LEU A 93 -9.74 -1.01 -22.47
C LEU A 93 -9.46 0.47 -22.73
N LYS A 94 -8.96 0.79 -23.93
CA LYS A 94 -8.73 2.17 -24.37
C LYS A 94 -9.98 2.81 -24.99
N SER A 95 -10.68 2.06 -25.84
CA SER A 95 -11.91 2.50 -26.49
C SER A 95 -12.73 1.29 -26.93
N VAL A 96 -14.03 1.50 -27.10
CA VAL A 96 -14.97 0.52 -27.65
C VAL A 96 -15.83 1.25 -28.67
N THR A 97 -16.02 0.65 -29.83
CA THR A 97 -16.94 1.14 -30.86
C THR A 97 -17.99 0.07 -31.13
N TYR A 98 -19.26 0.45 -31.12
CA TYR A 98 -20.39 -0.46 -31.35
C TYR A 98 -21.38 0.20 -32.33
N GLY A 99 -21.70 -0.50 -33.42
CA GLY A 99 -22.61 0.03 -34.45
C GLY A 99 -22.12 1.33 -35.12
N GLY A 100 -20.81 1.56 -35.15
CA GLY A 100 -20.20 2.79 -35.67
C GLY A 100 -20.17 3.97 -34.71
N ALA A 101 -20.64 3.81 -33.46
CA ALA A 101 -20.58 4.82 -32.42
C ALA A 101 -19.58 4.44 -31.31
N ASP A 102 -18.89 5.43 -30.75
CA ASP A 102 -18.01 5.23 -29.60
C ASP A 102 -18.81 5.04 -28.32
N VAL A 103 -18.42 4.05 -27.53
CA VAL A 103 -18.99 3.75 -26.22
C VAL A 103 -18.18 4.45 -25.15
N LYS A 104 -18.85 5.23 -24.31
CA LYS A 104 -18.22 5.93 -23.18
C LYS A 104 -17.78 4.93 -22.12
N LEU A 105 -16.48 4.85 -21.88
CA LEU A 105 -15.90 4.08 -20.78
C LEU A 105 -15.84 4.94 -19.49
N PRO A 106 -15.84 4.31 -18.30
CA PRO A 106 -15.56 5.01 -17.06
C PRO A 106 -14.18 5.68 -17.08
N SER A 107 -14.01 6.81 -16.39
CA SER A 107 -12.68 7.41 -16.21
C SER A 107 -11.81 6.52 -15.31
N ALA A 108 -10.55 6.30 -15.70
CA ALA A 108 -9.59 5.60 -14.85
C ALA A 108 -9.25 6.39 -13.58
N ILE A 109 -9.27 7.72 -13.65
CA ILE A 109 -9.03 8.62 -12.51
C ILE A 109 -10.36 9.10 -11.97
N GLY A 110 -10.62 8.80 -10.70
CA GLY A 110 -11.82 9.20 -9.97
C GLY A 110 -11.60 10.38 -9.03
N ASP A 111 -12.35 10.33 -7.93
CA ASP A 111 -12.39 11.36 -6.90
C ASP A 111 -11.18 11.33 -5.95
N GLN A 112 -11.04 12.41 -5.17
CA GLN A 112 -10.06 12.50 -4.10
C GLN A 112 -10.47 11.59 -2.94
N VAL A 113 -9.71 10.51 -2.71
CA VAL A 113 -10.03 9.51 -1.66
C VAL A 113 -9.13 9.60 -0.43
N VAL A 114 -7.92 10.13 -0.61
CA VAL A 114 -6.95 10.49 0.44
C VAL A 114 -6.51 11.91 0.17
N SER A 115 -6.24 12.74 1.19
CA SER A 115 -5.80 14.12 0.94
C SER A 115 -4.48 14.15 0.16
N ARG A 116 -4.27 15.17 -0.68
CA ARG A 116 -2.99 15.37 -1.39
C ARG A 116 -1.80 15.38 -0.44
N GLN A 117 -1.90 16.12 0.66
CA GLN A 117 -0.83 16.19 1.66
C GLN A 117 -0.51 14.80 2.23
N THR A 118 -1.52 13.99 2.54
CA THR A 118 -1.33 12.63 3.05
C THR A 118 -0.68 11.73 2.00
N ALA A 119 -1.16 11.75 0.76
CA ALA A 119 -0.60 10.96 -0.33
C ALA A 119 0.87 11.32 -0.57
N ASP A 120 1.17 12.61 -0.70
CA ASP A 120 2.53 13.11 -0.95
C ASP A 120 3.47 12.79 0.22
N SER A 121 2.97 12.85 1.47
CA SER A 121 3.74 12.46 2.65
C SER A 121 4.04 10.97 2.67
N VAL A 122 3.06 10.12 2.37
CA VAL A 122 3.26 8.66 2.29
C VAL A 122 4.25 8.33 1.17
N THR A 123 4.10 8.92 -0.02
CA THR A 123 5.04 8.76 -1.13
C THR A 123 6.46 9.17 -0.73
N SER A 124 6.62 10.30 -0.02
CA SER A 124 7.92 10.73 0.49
C SER A 124 8.52 9.78 1.53
N VAL A 125 7.72 9.15 2.37
CA VAL A 125 8.22 8.14 3.33
C VAL A 125 8.64 6.87 2.58
N LEU A 126 7.89 6.48 1.54
CA LEU A 126 8.15 5.29 0.72
C LEU A 126 9.43 5.40 -0.13
N THR A 127 9.93 6.59 -0.45
CA THR A 127 11.26 6.70 -1.08
C THR A 127 12.37 6.21 -0.14
N GLY A 128 12.23 6.45 1.18
CA GLY A 128 13.18 5.97 2.17
C GLY A 128 13.30 4.44 2.24
N VAL A 129 12.25 3.70 1.86
CA VAL A 129 12.29 2.24 1.76
C VAL A 129 13.25 1.78 0.66
N VAL A 130 13.30 2.53 -0.45
CA VAL A 130 14.20 2.24 -1.57
C VAL A 130 15.59 2.81 -1.33
N ASP A 131 15.71 4.00 -0.73
CA ASP A 131 17.01 4.62 -0.57
C ASP A 131 17.85 3.98 0.56
N ASP A 132 17.20 3.65 1.69
CA ASP A 132 17.86 3.24 2.94
C ASP A 132 17.23 1.98 3.60
N GLY A 133 16.32 1.31 2.89
CA GLY A 133 15.45 0.28 3.43
C GLY A 133 15.49 -1.06 2.70
N THR A 134 14.42 -1.83 2.90
CA THR A 134 14.23 -3.17 2.36
C THR A 134 14.15 -3.21 0.83
N GLY A 135 13.85 -2.08 0.16
CA GLY A 135 13.72 -1.96 -1.29
C GLY A 135 14.99 -1.54 -2.04
N SER A 136 16.15 -1.49 -1.37
CA SER A 136 17.39 -0.92 -1.95
C SER A 136 17.86 -1.53 -3.28
N ALA A 137 17.46 -2.77 -3.58
CA ALA A 137 17.79 -3.43 -4.84
C ALA A 137 17.21 -2.73 -6.09
N VAL A 138 16.12 -1.95 -5.96
CA VAL A 138 15.49 -1.25 -7.10
C VAL A 138 15.87 0.24 -7.18
N ARG A 139 16.78 0.70 -6.32
CA ARG A 139 17.21 2.10 -6.30
C ARG A 139 17.82 2.51 -7.64
N ASN A 140 17.39 3.67 -8.14
CA ASN A 140 17.83 4.19 -9.43
C ASN A 140 18.33 5.64 -9.28
N SER A 141 19.57 5.91 -9.70
CA SER A 141 20.16 7.26 -9.61
C SER A 141 19.55 8.26 -10.61
N SER A 142 18.87 7.79 -11.64
CA SER A 142 18.27 8.63 -12.69
C SER A 142 16.80 8.97 -12.43
N GLN A 143 16.14 8.24 -11.51
CA GLN A 143 14.73 8.41 -11.20
C GLN A 143 14.47 8.04 -9.74
N PRO A 144 13.97 8.98 -8.90
CA PRO A 144 13.51 8.64 -7.57
C PRO A 144 12.41 7.57 -7.63
N VAL A 145 12.53 6.54 -6.79
CA VAL A 145 11.56 5.45 -6.72
C VAL A 145 10.97 5.44 -5.31
N ALA A 146 9.64 5.47 -5.23
CA ALA A 146 8.91 5.23 -3.99
C ALA A 146 8.31 3.83 -4.08
N GLY A 147 8.44 3.01 -3.04
CA GLY A 147 7.84 1.69 -3.08
C GLY A 147 7.95 0.94 -1.77
N LYS A 148 7.35 -0.25 -1.73
CA LYS A 148 7.36 -1.11 -0.56
C LYS A 148 7.59 -2.56 -0.93
N THR A 149 8.37 -3.24 -0.11
CA THR A 149 8.52 -4.70 -0.16
C THR A 149 7.47 -5.38 0.71
N GLY A 150 7.09 -6.60 0.36
CA GLY A 150 6.28 -7.50 1.18
C GLY A 150 6.77 -8.93 1.07
N THR A 151 6.78 -9.66 2.18
CA THR A 151 7.16 -11.07 2.24
C THR A 151 6.16 -11.77 3.13
N SER A 152 5.62 -12.91 2.69
CA SER A 152 4.78 -13.74 3.55
C SER A 152 5.61 -14.76 4.33
N ASP A 153 5.05 -15.34 5.38
CA ASP A 153 5.65 -16.45 6.12
C ASP A 153 6.14 -17.56 5.18
N ASP A 154 7.29 -18.15 5.56
CA ASP A 154 8.03 -19.17 4.79
C ASP A 154 8.41 -18.75 3.36
N ASN A 155 8.46 -17.44 3.06
CA ASN A 155 8.74 -16.91 1.72
C ASN A 155 7.79 -17.44 0.63
N LYS A 156 6.54 -17.79 0.98
CA LYS A 156 5.55 -18.26 0.01
C LYS A 156 5.19 -17.21 -1.03
N SER A 157 5.43 -15.94 -0.76
CA SER A 157 5.25 -14.83 -1.68
C SER A 157 6.26 -13.73 -1.39
N ALA A 158 6.76 -13.10 -2.45
CA ALA A 158 7.61 -11.93 -2.40
C ALA A 158 7.03 -10.85 -3.32
N TRP A 159 6.89 -9.64 -2.79
CA TRP A 159 6.26 -8.51 -3.45
C TRP A 159 7.17 -7.29 -3.44
N PHE A 160 7.11 -6.56 -4.54
CA PHE A 160 7.47 -5.16 -4.59
C PHE A 160 6.35 -4.40 -5.29
N THR A 161 6.00 -3.22 -4.79
CA THR A 161 5.10 -2.29 -5.48
C THR A 161 5.65 -0.88 -5.33
N GLY A 162 5.74 -0.15 -6.44
CA GLY A 162 6.31 1.18 -6.53
C GLY A 162 6.20 1.73 -7.95
#